data_AF-A0A8T0TJJ4-F1
#
_entry.id   AF-A0A8T0TJJ4-F1
#
_cell.length_a   1.000
_cell.length_b   1.000
_cell.length_c   1.000
_cell.angle_alpha   90.00
_cell.angle_beta   90.00
_cell.angle_gamma   90.00
#
_symmetry.space_group_name_H-M   'P 1'
#
loop_
_entity.id
_entity.type
_entity.pdbx_description
1 polymer ?
#
loop_
_entity_poly.entity_id
_entity_poly.type
_entity_poly.pdbx_seq_one_letter_code
_entity_poly.pdbx_strand_id
1 'polypeptide(L)'
;MPRLLLLLLLLPFFFAVSTAKPEKILSRSQFPNSFFFGTASSAYQYEGAVREGGRGPSIWDTYTHTNPEKIANGSNGDIAIDSYHRYQEDVKIMKDIGFNAYRFSISWTRILPNGKLSGGINMEGIKYYDNLINKLISEGVEPFVTLFHWDSPQALERQYGGFLSQHIVEDFRDYANICFREFGDRVKNWVTFNEPWSFSVGGYASGILAPGRCSSWKNSGCSIGDSGKEPYIVAHNQLLAHAAAVQVYRDKYQGKQKGKIGITLVSNWMIPYSNSKKDKDAAKRALEFMYGWFMDPLTKGDYPLSMKTLVGNRLPRLMKEQSKAINGSFDFIGLNYYTARYIQSTNYSNSVNKSYSTDSLTNQTVERHGTAIGPKV
;
A
#
# COMPACT_ATOMS: atom_id res chain seq x y z
N MET A 1 -92.75 -17.32 -3.43
CA MET A 1 -91.66 -18.22 -3.01
C MET A 1 -90.45 -17.96 -3.90
N PRO A 2 -89.23 -17.88 -3.34
CA PRO A 2 -88.64 -16.57 -3.08
C PRO A 2 -87.50 -16.17 -4.02
N ARG A 3 -87.38 -14.85 -4.19
CA ARG A 3 -86.26 -14.13 -4.82
C ARG A 3 -84.98 -14.33 -4.00
N LEU A 4 -83.92 -14.84 -4.62
CA LEU A 4 -82.59 -14.88 -4.02
C LEU A 4 -81.88 -13.56 -4.34
N LEU A 5 -81.74 -12.68 -3.34
CA LEU A 5 -80.87 -11.51 -3.38
C LEU A 5 -79.41 -11.99 -3.41
N LEU A 6 -78.68 -11.72 -4.49
CA LEU A 6 -77.22 -11.84 -4.49
C LEU A 6 -76.63 -10.48 -4.09
N LEU A 7 -76.21 -10.34 -2.84
CA LEU A 7 -75.44 -9.19 -2.36
C LEU A 7 -74.03 -9.24 -2.97
N LEU A 8 -73.76 -8.36 -3.94
CA LEU A 8 -72.41 -8.07 -4.41
C LEU A 8 -71.68 -7.21 -3.36
N LEU A 9 -70.89 -7.86 -2.51
CA LEU A 9 -69.91 -7.20 -1.64
C LEU A 9 -68.71 -6.75 -2.49
N LEU A 10 -68.74 -5.50 -2.96
CA LEU A 10 -67.56 -4.82 -3.49
C LEU A 10 -66.65 -4.40 -2.32
N LEU A 11 -65.66 -5.24 -2.01
CA LEU A 11 -64.56 -4.88 -1.12
C LEU A 11 -63.60 -3.94 -1.87
N PRO A 12 -63.35 -2.70 -1.40
CA PRO A 12 -62.33 -1.85 -1.98
C PRO A 12 -60.96 -2.40 -1.59
N PHE A 13 -60.23 -2.94 -2.56
CA PHE A 13 -58.79 -3.20 -2.41
C PHE A 13 -58.07 -1.85 -2.30
N PHE A 14 -57.87 -1.39 -1.06
CA PHE A 14 -56.90 -0.35 -0.78
C PHE A 14 -55.50 -0.98 -0.94
N PHE A 15 -54.91 -0.85 -2.12
CA PHE A 15 -53.47 -1.01 -2.26
C PHE A 15 -52.80 0.13 -1.47
N ALA A 16 -52.34 -0.19 -0.25
CA ALA A 16 -51.39 0.65 0.45
C ALA A 16 -50.09 0.65 -0.38
N VAL A 17 -49.92 1.67 -1.21
CA VAL A 17 -48.63 1.97 -1.82
C VAL A 17 -47.70 2.31 -0.67
N SER A 18 -46.84 1.36 -0.31
CA SER A 18 -45.72 1.62 0.58
C SER A 18 -44.82 2.63 -0.14
N THR A 19 -44.93 3.91 0.24
CA THR A 19 -43.94 4.91 -0.13
C THR A 19 -42.69 4.59 0.67
N ALA A 20 -41.91 3.61 0.23
CA ALA A 20 -40.54 3.47 0.68
C ALA A 20 -39.90 4.85 0.46
N LYS A 21 -39.47 5.50 1.54
CA LYS A 21 -38.69 6.73 1.44
C LYS A 21 -37.54 6.43 0.48
N PRO A 22 -37.29 7.24 -0.56
CA PRO A 22 -36.15 7.01 -1.42
C PRO A 22 -34.93 6.90 -0.50
N GLU A 23 -34.21 5.78 -0.58
CA GLU A 23 -32.91 5.69 0.06
C GLU A 23 -32.15 6.96 -0.33
N LYS A 24 -31.57 7.65 0.65
CA LYS A 24 -30.73 8.81 0.35
C LYS A 24 -29.58 8.31 -0.52
N ILE A 25 -29.70 8.46 -1.83
CA ILE A 25 -28.66 8.09 -2.78
C ILE A 25 -27.46 8.97 -2.44
N LEU A 26 -26.38 8.34 -2.00
CA LEU A 26 -25.13 9.03 -1.70
C LEU A 26 -24.64 9.73 -2.97
N SER A 27 -24.43 11.05 -2.91
CA SER A 27 -24.00 11.85 -4.05
C SER A 27 -22.72 12.64 -3.76
N ARG A 28 -21.99 12.99 -4.82
CA ARG A 28 -20.76 13.79 -4.74
C ARG A 28 -20.96 15.13 -4.03
N SER A 29 -22.14 15.73 -4.14
CA SER A 29 -22.50 17.00 -3.49
C SER A 29 -22.53 16.95 -1.97
N GLN A 30 -22.50 15.77 -1.36
CA GLN A 30 -22.41 15.60 0.10
C GLN A 30 -20.97 15.72 0.63
N PHE A 31 -19.98 15.81 -0.26
CA PHE A 31 -18.57 16.00 0.06
C PHE A 31 -18.14 17.44 -0.24
N PRO A 32 -17.05 17.94 0.38
CA PRO A 32 -16.48 19.23 0.01
C PRO A 32 -16.20 19.32 -1.49
N ASN A 33 -16.39 20.51 -2.09
CA ASN A 33 -16.14 20.71 -3.52
C ASN A 33 -14.69 20.39 -3.93
N SER A 34 -13.74 20.49 -2.98
CA SER A 34 -12.33 20.14 -3.16
C SER A 34 -12.03 18.64 -3.00
N PHE A 35 -13.03 17.80 -2.78
CA PHE A 35 -12.84 16.37 -2.56
C PHE A 35 -12.52 15.64 -3.88
N PHE A 36 -11.45 14.85 -3.84
CA PHE A 36 -11.03 14.00 -4.96
C PHE A 36 -11.71 12.64 -4.88
N PHE A 37 -12.37 12.26 -5.96
CA PHE A 37 -12.81 10.90 -6.23
C PHE A 37 -11.96 10.38 -7.38
N GLY A 38 -11.25 9.28 -7.14
CA GLY A 38 -10.29 8.76 -8.10
C GLY A 38 -10.20 7.24 -8.08
N THR A 39 -9.37 6.73 -8.98
CA THR A 39 -8.96 5.32 -9.03
C THR A 39 -7.46 5.20 -8.76
N ALA A 40 -6.97 3.99 -8.54
CA ALA A 40 -5.57 3.72 -8.22
C ALA A 40 -4.99 2.53 -8.99
N SER A 41 -3.70 2.60 -9.30
CA SER A 41 -2.91 1.54 -9.93
C SER A 41 -1.48 1.48 -9.37
N SER A 42 -0.71 0.48 -9.82
CA SER A 42 0.73 0.41 -9.61
C SER A 42 1.42 -0.11 -10.87
N ALA A 43 2.68 0.28 -11.04
CA ALA A 43 3.45 0.05 -12.25
C ALA A 43 3.51 -1.44 -12.63
N TYR A 44 4.00 -2.31 -11.74
CA TYR A 44 4.13 -3.74 -12.05
C TYR A 44 2.78 -4.44 -12.28
N GLN A 45 1.70 -3.95 -11.66
CA GLN A 45 0.37 -4.54 -11.79
C GLN A 45 -0.36 -4.10 -13.08
N TYR A 46 0.06 -3.02 -13.73
CA TYR A 46 -0.68 -2.40 -14.84
C TYR A 46 0.13 -2.25 -16.13
N GLU A 47 1.40 -1.82 -16.03
CA GLU A 47 2.16 -1.35 -17.19
C GLU A 47 2.49 -2.43 -18.20
N GLY A 48 3.01 -3.58 -17.74
CA GLY A 48 3.69 -4.53 -18.63
C GLY A 48 4.96 -3.94 -19.24
N ALA A 49 5.25 -4.35 -20.48
CA ALA A 49 6.39 -3.87 -21.26
C ALA A 49 7.72 -4.00 -20.49
N VAL A 50 7.89 -5.15 -19.81
CA VAL A 50 8.97 -5.36 -18.84
C VAL A 50 10.37 -5.46 -19.46
N ARG A 51 10.44 -5.70 -20.78
CA ARG A 51 11.67 -5.78 -21.60
C ARG A 51 11.75 -4.68 -22.67
N GLU A 52 10.92 -3.66 -22.57
CA GLU A 52 10.81 -2.60 -23.57
C GLU A 52 11.26 -1.24 -23.01
N GLY A 53 11.52 -0.31 -23.93
CA GLY A 53 11.83 1.08 -23.63
C GLY A 53 12.97 1.28 -22.62
N GLY A 54 13.99 0.43 -22.68
CA GLY A 54 15.19 0.51 -21.83
C GLY A 54 15.00 0.16 -20.35
N ARG A 55 13.84 -0.38 -19.95
CA ARG A 55 13.55 -0.78 -18.55
C ARG A 55 14.47 -1.92 -18.07
N GLY A 56 14.95 -1.82 -16.82
CA GLY A 56 15.67 -2.90 -16.15
C GLY A 56 14.75 -3.87 -15.38
N PRO A 57 15.23 -5.04 -14.92
CA PRO A 57 14.43 -5.97 -14.14
C PRO A 57 14.21 -5.50 -12.69
N SER A 58 13.00 -5.68 -12.19
CA SER A 58 12.61 -5.51 -10.79
C SER A 58 12.67 -6.85 -10.03
N ILE A 59 12.56 -6.78 -8.70
CA ILE A 59 12.43 -7.99 -7.87
C ILE A 59 11.18 -8.80 -8.21
N TRP A 60 10.11 -8.16 -8.69
CA TRP A 60 8.87 -8.84 -9.07
C TRP A 60 9.00 -9.58 -10.40
N ASP A 61 9.75 -9.02 -11.36
CA ASP A 61 10.11 -9.73 -12.59
C ASP A 61 10.83 -11.03 -12.23
N THR A 62 11.89 -10.95 -11.40
CA THR A 62 12.62 -12.15 -10.99
C THR A 62 11.75 -13.11 -10.21
N TYR A 63 10.99 -12.62 -9.23
CA TYR A 63 10.20 -13.47 -8.33
C TYR A 63 9.16 -14.31 -9.07
N THR A 64 8.38 -13.69 -9.96
CA THR A 64 7.33 -14.38 -10.73
C THR A 64 7.89 -15.39 -11.72
N HIS A 65 9.03 -15.09 -12.36
CA HIS A 65 9.69 -16.01 -13.28
C HIS A 65 10.41 -17.17 -12.60
N THR A 66 10.93 -16.96 -11.38
CA THR A 66 11.71 -17.97 -10.65
C THR A 66 10.87 -18.78 -9.66
N ASN A 67 9.71 -18.27 -9.25
CA ASN A 67 8.78 -18.92 -8.32
C ASN A 67 7.33 -18.87 -8.85
N PRO A 68 7.06 -19.35 -10.08
CA PRO A 68 5.70 -19.30 -10.64
C PRO A 68 4.68 -20.04 -9.77
N GLU A 69 5.09 -21.06 -9.03
CA GLU A 69 4.25 -21.82 -8.09
C GLU A 69 3.78 -21.00 -6.89
N LYS A 70 4.42 -19.86 -6.59
CA LYS A 70 3.97 -18.92 -5.55
C LYS A 70 2.90 -17.94 -6.06
N ILE A 71 2.62 -17.96 -7.37
CA ILE A 71 1.52 -17.20 -7.97
C ILE A 71 0.37 -18.17 -8.25
N ALA A 72 -0.85 -17.81 -7.85
CA ALA A 72 -2.00 -18.71 -7.81
C ALA A 72 -2.27 -19.49 -9.12
N ASN A 73 -1.94 -18.90 -10.26
CA ASN A 73 -2.07 -19.49 -11.60
C ASN A 73 -0.77 -19.43 -12.41
N GLY A 74 0.38 -19.16 -11.77
CA GLY A 74 1.67 -19.01 -12.45
C GLY A 74 1.79 -17.79 -13.38
N SER A 75 0.85 -16.82 -13.32
CA SER A 75 0.95 -15.59 -14.10
C SER A 75 2.09 -14.67 -13.64
N ASN A 76 2.42 -13.68 -14.47
CA ASN A 76 3.41 -12.64 -14.17
C ASN A 76 2.91 -11.26 -14.67
N GLY A 77 3.71 -10.23 -14.42
CA GLY A 77 3.43 -8.85 -14.84
C GLY A 77 4.03 -8.46 -16.19
N ASP A 78 4.40 -9.41 -17.06
CA ASP A 78 5.16 -9.09 -18.28
C ASP A 78 4.38 -8.19 -19.24
N ILE A 79 3.08 -8.48 -19.35
CA ILE A 79 2.09 -7.69 -20.12
C ILE A 79 1.15 -6.94 -19.18
N ALA A 80 0.73 -7.57 -18.07
CA ALA A 80 -0.30 -7.03 -17.17
C ALA A 80 -1.58 -6.63 -17.95
N ILE A 81 -2.00 -5.36 -17.91
CA ILE A 81 -3.09 -4.84 -18.78
C ILE A 81 -2.56 -4.00 -19.95
N ASP A 82 -1.24 -3.97 -20.13
CA ASP A 82 -0.52 -3.25 -21.16
C ASP A 82 -0.71 -1.72 -21.08
N SER A 83 -0.84 -1.17 -19.86
CA SER A 83 -0.98 0.28 -19.68
C SER A 83 0.22 1.06 -20.23
N TYR A 84 1.41 0.46 -20.38
CA TYR A 84 2.55 1.14 -20.99
C TYR A 84 2.23 1.65 -22.40
N HIS A 85 1.51 0.86 -23.19
CA HIS A 85 1.04 1.24 -24.52
C HIS A 85 -0.35 1.88 -24.50
N ARG A 86 -1.22 1.45 -23.57
CA ARG A 86 -2.66 1.76 -23.57
C ARG A 86 -3.08 2.84 -22.59
N TYR A 87 -2.13 3.54 -21.94
CA TYR A 87 -2.46 4.55 -20.93
C TYR A 87 -3.44 5.64 -21.42
N GLN A 88 -3.45 5.97 -22.71
CA GLN A 88 -4.39 6.94 -23.27
C GLN A 88 -5.85 6.49 -23.15
N GLU A 89 -6.10 5.19 -23.33
CA GLU A 89 -7.42 4.57 -23.20
C GLU A 89 -7.81 4.49 -21.72
N ASP A 90 -6.88 4.11 -20.85
CA ASP A 90 -7.09 4.08 -19.40
C ASP A 90 -7.52 5.46 -18.87
N VAL A 91 -6.82 6.53 -19.27
CA VAL A 91 -7.17 7.90 -18.87
C VAL A 91 -8.53 8.31 -19.41
N LYS A 92 -8.88 7.92 -20.64
CA LYS A 92 -10.20 8.20 -21.22
C LYS A 92 -11.31 7.53 -20.42
N ILE A 93 -11.14 6.27 -20.05
CA ILE A 93 -12.13 5.54 -19.23
C ILE A 93 -12.32 6.24 -17.86
N MET A 94 -11.23 6.66 -17.21
CA MET A 94 -11.32 7.40 -15.94
C MET A 94 -12.11 8.70 -16.09
N LYS A 95 -11.89 9.42 -17.19
CA LYS A 95 -12.60 10.65 -17.52
C LYS A 95 -14.09 10.38 -17.76
N ASP A 96 -14.43 9.38 -18.55
CA ASP A 96 -15.80 9.03 -18.91
C ASP A 96 -16.63 8.61 -17.69
N ILE A 97 -16.00 7.95 -16.70
CA ILE A 97 -16.63 7.63 -15.40
C ILE A 97 -16.83 8.88 -14.51
N GLY A 98 -16.05 9.95 -14.73
CA GLY A 98 -16.12 11.19 -13.96
C GLY A 98 -15.16 11.26 -12.76
N PHE A 99 -14.09 10.46 -12.76
CA PHE A 99 -13.01 10.61 -11.78
C PHE A 99 -12.20 11.88 -12.03
N ASN A 100 -11.74 12.52 -10.95
CA ASN A 100 -10.93 13.73 -11.03
C ASN A 100 -9.54 13.58 -10.38
N ALA A 101 -9.18 12.36 -9.98
CA ALA A 101 -7.84 12.01 -9.55
C ALA A 101 -7.47 10.61 -10.03
N TYR A 102 -6.18 10.42 -10.31
CA TYR A 102 -5.62 9.10 -10.58
C TYR A 102 -4.35 8.91 -9.77
N ARG A 103 -4.36 7.89 -8.93
CA ARG A 103 -3.17 7.46 -8.22
C ARG A 103 -2.44 6.37 -9.02
N PHE A 104 -1.20 6.60 -9.42
CA PHE A 104 -0.37 5.58 -10.06
C PHE A 104 1.02 5.56 -9.43
N SER A 105 1.83 4.55 -9.75
CA SER A 105 3.24 4.54 -9.32
C SER A 105 4.19 4.67 -10.50
N ILE A 106 5.37 5.23 -10.24
CA ILE A 106 6.48 5.24 -11.18
C ILE A 106 7.31 3.99 -10.91
N SER A 107 7.67 3.25 -11.96
CA SER A 107 8.57 2.12 -11.84
C SER A 107 10.01 2.61 -11.72
N TRP A 108 10.63 2.35 -10.58
CA TRP A 108 12.04 2.71 -10.35
C TRP A 108 12.92 2.13 -11.45
N THR A 109 12.69 0.87 -11.81
CA THR A 109 13.44 0.16 -12.86
C THR A 109 13.27 0.72 -14.27
N ARG A 110 12.19 1.47 -14.52
CA ARG A 110 11.97 2.15 -15.81
C ARG A 110 12.69 3.49 -15.86
N ILE A 111 12.91 4.15 -14.72
CA ILE A 111 13.68 5.42 -14.63
C ILE A 111 15.19 5.17 -14.50
N LEU A 112 15.58 4.24 -13.62
CA LEU A 112 16.96 3.83 -13.37
C LEU A 112 17.06 2.31 -13.56
N PRO A 113 17.38 1.82 -14.77
CA PRO A 113 17.43 0.39 -15.09
C PRO A 113 18.40 -0.41 -14.22
N ASN A 114 19.50 0.21 -13.82
CA ASN A 114 20.51 -0.36 -12.92
C ASN A 114 20.27 0.03 -11.44
N GLY A 115 19.16 0.69 -11.15
CA GLY A 115 18.74 1.18 -9.83
C GLY A 115 19.48 2.42 -9.32
N LYS A 116 20.80 2.53 -9.57
CA LYS A 116 21.62 3.68 -9.16
C LYS A 116 21.62 4.78 -10.22
N LEU A 117 21.70 6.04 -9.79
CA LEU A 117 21.87 7.20 -10.67
C LEU A 117 23.13 7.09 -11.53
N SER A 118 24.23 6.56 -10.98
CA SER A 118 25.47 6.33 -11.73
C SER A 118 25.33 5.33 -12.89
N GLY A 119 24.28 4.52 -12.89
CA GLY A 119 23.96 3.58 -13.95
C GLY A 119 23.20 4.19 -15.14
N GLY A 120 22.94 5.51 -15.11
CA GLY A 120 22.26 6.24 -16.17
C GLY A 120 20.75 6.36 -15.96
N ILE A 121 20.20 7.49 -16.42
CA ILE A 121 18.75 7.75 -16.45
C ILE A 121 18.21 7.27 -17.79
N ASN A 122 17.14 6.48 -17.77
CA ASN A 122 16.45 6.06 -18.96
C ASN A 122 15.43 7.12 -19.41
N MET A 123 15.80 7.90 -20.44
CA MET A 123 14.96 9.00 -20.93
C MET A 123 13.66 8.52 -21.61
N GLU A 124 13.60 7.28 -22.10
CA GLU A 124 12.36 6.72 -22.64
C GLU A 124 11.35 6.43 -21.53
N GLY A 125 11.83 5.95 -20.38
CA GLY A 125 11.03 5.83 -19.16
C GLY A 125 10.51 7.17 -18.67
N ILE A 126 11.35 8.21 -18.68
CA ILE A 126 10.93 9.59 -18.37
C ILE A 126 9.81 10.04 -19.31
N LYS A 127 10.00 9.84 -20.62
CA LYS A 127 9.01 10.22 -21.65
C LYS A 127 7.67 9.51 -21.47
N TYR A 128 7.65 8.24 -21.08
CA TYR A 128 6.42 7.52 -20.79
C TYR A 128 5.61 8.17 -19.67
N TYR A 129 6.21 8.44 -18.50
CA TYR A 129 5.51 9.07 -17.40
C TYR A 129 5.16 10.54 -17.70
N ASP A 130 6.01 11.26 -18.42
CA ASP A 130 5.72 12.61 -18.90
C ASP A 130 4.43 12.63 -19.75
N ASN A 131 4.32 11.69 -20.69
CA ASN A 131 3.16 11.52 -21.55
C ASN A 131 1.89 11.14 -20.78
N LEU A 132 1.98 10.23 -19.81
CA LEU A 132 0.86 9.86 -18.93
C LEU A 132 0.38 11.06 -18.11
N ILE A 133 1.30 11.79 -17.47
CA ILE A 133 1.01 12.97 -16.66
C ILE A 133 0.35 14.06 -17.51
N ASN A 134 0.90 14.35 -18.69
CA ASN A 134 0.32 15.31 -19.63
C ASN A 134 -1.10 14.91 -20.05
N LYS A 135 -1.33 13.63 -20.34
CA LYS A 135 -2.65 13.14 -20.71
C LYS A 135 -3.65 13.28 -19.58
N LEU A 136 -3.29 12.90 -18.34
CA LEU A 136 -4.14 13.09 -17.15
C LEU A 136 -4.55 14.56 -16.97
N ILE A 137 -3.57 15.46 -17.01
CA ILE A 137 -3.81 16.90 -16.81
C ILE A 137 -4.70 17.46 -17.92
N SER A 138 -4.47 17.05 -19.18
CA SER A 138 -5.30 17.49 -20.30
C SER A 138 -6.78 17.10 -20.17
N GLU A 139 -7.07 16.01 -19.44
CA GLU A 139 -8.44 15.54 -19.16
C GLU A 139 -9.02 16.07 -17.83
N GLY A 140 -8.24 16.88 -17.10
CA GLY A 140 -8.63 17.42 -15.79
C GLY A 140 -8.60 16.38 -14.67
N VAL A 141 -7.75 15.35 -14.80
CA VAL A 141 -7.54 14.31 -13.77
C VAL A 141 -6.24 14.62 -13.03
N GLU A 142 -6.33 14.83 -11.72
CA GLU A 142 -5.18 15.17 -10.88
C GLU A 142 -4.26 13.95 -10.64
N PRO A 143 -2.96 14.02 -10.96
CA PRO A 143 -2.03 12.92 -10.71
C PRO A 143 -1.60 12.85 -9.23
N PHE A 144 -1.83 11.68 -8.61
CA PHE A 144 -1.28 11.30 -7.31
C PHE A 144 -0.19 10.25 -7.50
N VAL A 145 1.08 10.63 -7.37
CA VAL A 145 2.19 9.77 -7.80
C VAL A 145 2.84 9.06 -6.62
N THR A 146 2.85 7.73 -6.67
CA THR A 146 3.60 6.88 -5.75
C THR A 146 5.00 6.59 -6.29
N LEU A 147 6.05 6.94 -5.56
CA LEU A 147 7.43 6.74 -5.98
C LEU A 147 7.84 5.27 -5.90
N PHE A 148 7.43 4.56 -4.84
CA PHE A 148 7.74 3.14 -4.64
C PHE A 148 6.49 2.31 -4.36
N HIS A 149 6.24 1.34 -5.24
CA HIS A 149 5.18 0.34 -5.07
C HIS A 149 5.75 -1.07 -5.28
N TRP A 150 6.70 -1.43 -4.42
CA TRP A 150 7.26 -2.78 -4.23
C TRP A 150 8.14 -3.31 -5.37
N ASP A 151 8.38 -2.54 -6.42
CA ASP A 151 9.10 -2.94 -7.63
C ASP A 151 10.58 -2.49 -7.61
N SER A 152 11.30 -2.76 -6.51
CA SER A 152 12.71 -2.35 -6.40
C SER A 152 13.58 -2.98 -7.50
N PRO A 153 14.62 -2.29 -7.99
CA PRO A 153 15.51 -2.84 -9.00
C PRO A 153 16.25 -4.09 -8.54
N GLN A 154 16.22 -5.14 -9.36
CA GLN A 154 16.92 -6.40 -9.09
C GLN A 154 18.45 -6.18 -8.97
N ALA A 155 18.98 -5.14 -9.63
CA ALA A 155 20.37 -4.73 -9.50
C ALA A 155 20.75 -4.40 -8.05
N LEU A 156 19.89 -3.66 -7.33
CA LEU A 156 20.12 -3.29 -5.93
C LEU A 156 19.92 -4.47 -4.98
N GLU A 157 18.93 -5.33 -5.27
CA GLU A 157 18.73 -6.59 -4.54
C GLU A 157 19.96 -7.49 -4.64
N ARG A 158 20.55 -7.65 -5.84
CA ARG A 158 21.79 -8.43 -6.02
C ARG A 158 23.01 -7.79 -5.38
N GLN A 159 23.10 -6.47 -5.42
CA GLN A 159 24.30 -5.77 -4.95
C GLN A 159 24.42 -5.79 -3.42
N TYR A 160 23.31 -5.58 -2.71
CA TYR A 160 23.36 -5.44 -1.24
C TYR A 160 22.08 -5.91 -0.52
N GLY A 161 21.18 -6.66 -1.19
CA GLY A 161 19.93 -7.15 -0.60
C GLY A 161 18.84 -6.10 -0.49
N GLY A 162 18.88 -5.07 -1.34
CA GLY A 162 17.81 -4.07 -1.43
C GLY A 162 17.56 -3.38 -0.09
N PHE A 163 16.32 -3.47 0.41
CA PHE A 163 15.93 -2.84 1.67
C PHE A 163 16.51 -3.49 2.94
N LEU A 164 17.26 -4.60 2.84
CA LEU A 164 18.04 -5.11 3.96
C LEU A 164 19.27 -4.24 4.27
N SER A 165 19.71 -3.41 3.33
CA SER A 165 20.87 -2.54 3.49
C SER A 165 20.48 -1.07 3.59
N GLN A 166 21.19 -0.32 4.44
CA GLN A 166 21.03 1.14 4.53
C GLN A 166 21.44 1.87 3.24
N HIS A 167 22.22 1.25 2.35
CA HIS A 167 22.57 1.85 1.06
C HIS A 167 21.35 2.18 0.19
N ILE A 168 20.22 1.49 0.39
CA ILE A 168 18.98 1.77 -0.33
C ILE A 168 18.44 3.19 -0.07
N VAL A 169 18.77 3.79 1.09
CA VAL A 169 18.27 5.11 1.49
C VAL A 169 18.76 6.18 0.52
N GLU A 170 20.06 6.15 0.20
CA GLU A 170 20.69 7.08 -0.73
C GLU A 170 20.22 6.84 -2.16
N ASP A 171 20.16 5.58 -2.59
CA ASP A 171 19.70 5.24 -3.94
C ASP A 171 18.22 5.63 -4.16
N PHE A 172 17.36 5.42 -3.16
CA PHE A 172 15.96 5.85 -3.21
C PHE A 172 15.83 7.37 -3.20
N ARG A 173 16.65 8.07 -2.41
CA ARG A 173 16.69 9.53 -2.39
C ARG A 173 17.04 10.09 -3.77
N ASP A 174 18.05 9.52 -4.43
CA ASP A 174 18.48 9.98 -5.76
C ASP A 174 17.41 9.70 -6.82
N TYR A 175 16.78 8.53 -6.77
CA TYR A 175 15.61 8.20 -7.61
C TYR A 175 14.44 9.16 -7.41
N ALA A 176 14.06 9.44 -6.15
CA ALA A 176 13.00 10.38 -5.82
C ALA A 176 13.34 11.80 -6.31
N ASN A 177 14.60 12.23 -6.15
CA ASN A 177 15.09 13.52 -6.63
C ASN A 177 14.94 13.68 -8.15
N ILE A 178 15.17 12.62 -8.94
CA ILE A 178 14.91 12.64 -10.38
C ILE A 178 13.41 12.84 -10.63
N CYS A 179 12.55 12.05 -9.98
CA CYS A 179 11.10 12.16 -10.17
C CYS A 179 10.57 13.57 -9.84
N PHE A 180 11.05 14.19 -8.75
CA PHE A 180 10.68 15.56 -8.40
C PHE A 180 11.15 16.58 -9.44
N ARG A 181 12.38 16.42 -9.96
CA ARG A 181 12.95 17.30 -10.99
C ARG A 181 12.16 17.23 -12.29
N GLU A 182 11.86 16.02 -12.75
CA GLU A 182 11.30 15.78 -14.09
C GLU A 182 9.79 16.00 -14.14
N PHE A 183 9.06 15.73 -13.04
CA PHE A 183 7.60 15.70 -13.06
C PHE A 183 6.93 16.68 -12.08
N GLY A 184 7.68 17.24 -11.13
CA GLY A 184 7.10 18.03 -10.03
C GLY A 184 6.59 19.42 -10.43
N ASP A 185 6.91 19.88 -11.64
CA ASP A 185 6.26 21.06 -12.23
C ASP A 185 4.75 20.86 -12.40
N ARG A 186 4.32 19.61 -12.64
CA ARG A 186 2.93 19.19 -12.87
C ARG A 186 2.34 18.33 -11.76
N VAL A 187 3.12 17.44 -11.16
CA VAL A 187 2.67 16.57 -10.06
C VAL A 187 2.70 17.33 -8.74
N LYS A 188 1.53 17.45 -8.09
CA LYS A 188 1.38 18.18 -6.81
C LYS A 188 1.14 17.28 -5.60
N ASN A 189 0.95 15.98 -5.80
CA ASN A 189 0.67 15.04 -4.73
C ASN A 189 1.60 13.82 -4.82
N TRP A 190 2.63 13.81 -3.98
CA TRP A 190 3.65 12.75 -3.95
C TRP A 190 3.42 11.79 -2.79
N VAL A 191 3.52 10.50 -3.06
CA VAL A 191 3.52 9.43 -2.07
C VAL A 191 4.86 8.71 -2.16
N THR A 192 5.65 8.65 -1.09
CA THR A 192 6.96 7.97 -1.14
C THR A 192 6.82 6.47 -1.27
N PHE A 193 6.09 5.84 -0.35
CA PHE A 193 5.92 4.39 -0.27
C PHE A 193 4.44 4.04 -0.24
N ASN A 194 4.08 2.99 -0.98
CA ASN A 194 2.84 2.26 -0.77
C ASN A 194 3.06 1.14 0.26
N GLU A 195 2.27 1.14 1.32
CA GLU A 195 2.12 0.02 2.26
C GLU A 195 3.46 -0.63 2.66
N PRO A 196 4.36 0.11 3.32
CA PRO A 196 5.65 -0.44 3.71
C PRO A 196 5.53 -1.65 4.66
N TRP A 197 4.39 -1.77 5.38
CA TRP A 197 4.03 -2.97 6.15
C TRP A 197 3.89 -4.21 5.27
N SER A 198 3.10 -4.12 4.20
CA SER A 198 2.84 -5.23 3.28
C SER A 198 4.14 -5.69 2.64
N PHE A 199 5.00 -4.75 2.22
CA PHE A 199 6.32 -5.06 1.67
C PHE A 199 7.21 -5.79 2.69
N SER A 200 7.36 -5.27 3.91
CA SER A 200 8.18 -5.90 4.95
C SER A 200 7.68 -7.30 5.35
N VAL A 201 6.38 -7.44 5.61
CA VAL A 201 5.81 -8.69 6.13
C VAL A 201 5.62 -9.72 5.03
N GLY A 202 5.14 -9.31 3.86
CA GLY A 202 4.98 -10.14 2.68
C GLY A 202 6.31 -10.64 2.14
N GLY A 203 7.28 -9.73 1.97
CA GLY A 203 8.57 -10.01 1.35
C GLY A 203 9.61 -10.67 2.26
N TYR A 204 9.54 -10.46 3.58
CA TYR A 204 10.62 -10.85 4.50
C TYR A 204 10.15 -11.61 5.77
N ALA A 205 8.84 -11.75 6.00
CA ALA A 205 8.32 -12.57 7.11
C ALA A 205 7.60 -13.82 6.60
N SER A 206 6.65 -13.63 5.68
CA SER A 206 5.84 -14.71 5.10
C SER A 206 6.41 -15.27 3.80
N GLY A 207 7.17 -14.47 3.04
CA GLY A 207 7.82 -14.88 1.80
C GLY A 207 6.87 -15.07 0.62
N ILE A 208 5.63 -14.55 0.73
CA ILE A 208 4.59 -14.65 -0.31
C ILE A 208 4.64 -13.50 -1.32
N LEU A 209 5.41 -12.44 -1.03
CA LEU A 209 5.69 -11.34 -1.97
C LEU A 209 7.19 -11.35 -2.29
N ALA A 210 7.58 -10.74 -3.42
CA ALA A 210 8.98 -10.52 -3.75
C ALA A 210 9.71 -9.73 -2.62
N PRO A 211 10.97 -10.06 -2.28
CA PRO A 211 11.85 -11.06 -2.89
C PRO A 211 11.66 -12.50 -2.35
N GLY A 212 10.63 -12.76 -1.55
CA GLY A 212 10.25 -14.13 -1.15
C GLY A 212 11.05 -14.72 0.01
N ARG A 213 11.55 -13.89 0.92
CA ARG A 213 12.41 -14.30 2.04
C ARG A 213 11.60 -14.66 3.28
N CYS A 214 12.01 -15.74 3.94
CA CYS A 214 11.41 -16.23 5.17
C CYS A 214 12.32 -17.27 5.82
N SER A 215 12.12 -17.51 7.12
CA SER A 215 12.90 -18.51 7.86
C SER A 215 12.67 -19.94 7.35
N SER A 216 13.74 -20.74 7.32
CA SER A 216 13.73 -22.13 6.83
C SER A 216 12.79 -23.09 7.55
N TRP A 217 12.45 -22.82 8.81
CA TRP A 217 11.52 -23.64 9.57
C TRP A 217 10.04 -23.43 9.18
N LYS A 218 9.71 -22.43 8.35
CA LYS A 218 8.31 -22.11 8.01
C LYS A 218 7.71 -23.07 6.98
N ASN A 219 8.42 -23.30 5.88
CA ASN A 219 8.07 -24.27 4.82
C ASN A 219 9.29 -24.51 3.91
N SER A 220 9.20 -25.51 3.04
CA SER A 220 10.26 -25.88 2.09
C SER A 220 10.59 -24.79 1.05
N GLY A 221 9.69 -23.85 0.79
CA GLY A 221 9.88 -22.73 -0.14
C GLY A 221 10.56 -21.50 0.47
N CYS A 222 10.96 -21.57 1.75
CA CYS A 222 11.65 -20.53 2.51
C CYS A 222 13.13 -20.89 2.74
N SER A 223 13.97 -20.92 1.70
CA SER A 223 15.37 -21.38 1.86
C SER A 223 16.30 -20.32 2.46
N ILE A 224 15.93 -19.04 2.40
CA ILE A 224 16.75 -17.90 2.83
C ILE A 224 15.91 -16.86 3.58
N GLY A 225 16.48 -16.33 4.66
CA GLY A 225 15.90 -15.21 5.42
C GLY A 225 15.74 -15.47 6.92
N ASP A 226 15.35 -14.42 7.63
CA ASP A 226 15.05 -14.47 9.07
C ASP A 226 13.75 -13.69 9.33
N SER A 227 12.63 -14.40 9.38
CA SER A 227 11.27 -13.86 9.61
C SER A 227 11.12 -13.12 10.94
N GLY A 228 12.08 -13.27 11.87
CA GLY A 228 12.13 -12.58 13.15
C GLY A 228 12.98 -11.31 13.15
N LYS A 229 13.78 -11.05 12.10
CA LYS A 229 14.69 -9.89 12.04
C LYS A 229 14.52 -9.05 10.78
N GLU A 230 14.50 -9.68 9.61
CA GLU A 230 14.52 -8.99 8.33
C GLU A 230 13.36 -8.01 8.12
N PRO A 231 12.10 -8.32 8.51
CA PRO A 231 11.00 -7.36 8.41
C PRO A 231 11.27 -6.05 9.15
N TYR A 232 11.98 -6.11 10.29
CA TYR A 232 12.34 -4.96 11.11
C TYR A 232 13.46 -4.13 10.50
N ILE A 233 14.44 -4.77 9.88
CA ILE A 233 15.52 -4.09 9.14
C ILE A 233 14.93 -3.36 7.92
N VAL A 234 14.08 -4.06 7.15
CA VAL A 234 13.43 -3.52 5.96
C VAL A 234 12.50 -2.36 6.29
N ALA A 235 11.65 -2.49 7.31
CA ALA A 235 10.78 -1.38 7.76
C ALA A 235 11.59 -0.16 8.21
N HIS A 236 12.71 -0.38 8.90
CA HIS A 236 13.59 0.70 9.35
C HIS A 236 14.21 1.46 8.16
N ASN A 237 14.76 0.74 7.17
CA ASN A 237 15.34 1.36 5.98
C ASN A 237 14.28 2.05 5.10
N GLN A 238 13.05 1.53 5.03
CA GLN A 238 11.94 2.21 4.35
C GLN A 238 11.59 3.55 5.02
N LEU A 239 11.55 3.62 6.36
CA LEU A 239 11.31 4.87 7.09
C LEU A 239 12.43 5.90 6.87
N LEU A 240 13.69 5.46 6.86
CA LEU A 240 14.83 6.34 6.56
C LEU A 240 14.80 6.85 5.12
N ALA A 241 14.52 5.97 4.15
CA ALA A 241 14.38 6.32 2.75
C ALA A 241 13.21 7.31 2.51
N HIS A 242 12.09 7.11 3.19
CA HIS A 242 10.97 8.05 3.20
C HIS A 242 11.40 9.43 3.70
N ALA A 243 12.04 9.50 4.87
CA ALA A 243 12.50 10.77 5.45
C ALA A 243 13.50 11.49 4.54
N ALA A 244 14.44 10.75 3.93
CA ALA A 244 15.42 11.30 2.99
C ALA A 244 14.76 11.90 1.74
N ALA A 245 13.77 11.22 1.15
CA ALA A 245 13.01 11.73 0.00
C ALA A 245 12.18 12.97 0.38
N VAL A 246 11.53 12.97 1.53
CA VAL A 246 10.76 14.11 2.05
C VAL A 246 11.66 15.31 2.28
N GLN A 247 12.82 15.11 2.90
CA GLN A 247 13.79 16.18 3.12
C GLN A 247 14.22 16.81 1.79
N VAL A 248 14.60 16.01 0.80
CA VAL A 248 14.96 16.52 -0.53
C VAL A 248 13.82 17.30 -1.17
N TYR A 249 12.58 16.79 -1.08
CA TYR A 249 11.41 17.49 -1.61
C TYR A 249 11.18 18.84 -0.94
N ARG A 250 11.19 18.89 0.39
CA ARG A 250 10.98 20.11 1.18
C ARG A 250 12.06 21.16 0.91
N ASP A 251 13.31 20.74 0.93
CA ASP A 251 14.46 21.64 0.84
C ASP A 251 14.64 22.23 -0.56
N LYS A 252 14.38 21.44 -1.62
CA LYS A 252 14.71 21.84 -3.00
C LYS A 252 13.51 22.20 -3.87
N TYR A 253 12.35 21.60 -3.63
CA TYR A 253 11.25 21.58 -4.58
C TYR A 253 9.96 22.20 -4.05
N GLN A 254 9.57 21.93 -2.80
CA GLN A 254 8.25 22.28 -2.28
C GLN A 254 7.93 23.78 -2.39
N GLY A 255 8.88 24.66 -2.07
CA GLY A 255 8.68 26.11 -2.16
C GLY A 255 8.37 26.59 -3.59
N LYS A 256 8.93 25.94 -4.61
CA LYS A 256 8.75 26.29 -6.03
C LYS A 256 7.56 25.56 -6.66
N GLN A 257 7.49 24.25 -6.43
CA GLN A 257 6.51 23.36 -7.05
C GLN A 257 5.14 23.41 -6.34
N LYS A 258 5.10 23.85 -5.07
CA LYS A 258 3.89 24.01 -4.25
C LYS A 258 3.04 22.73 -4.09
N GLY A 259 3.64 21.56 -4.30
CA GLY A 259 2.98 20.28 -4.03
C GLY A 259 3.17 19.80 -2.59
N LYS A 260 2.53 18.68 -2.26
CA LYS A 260 2.58 17.99 -0.97
C LYS A 260 3.23 16.63 -1.12
N ILE A 261 3.88 16.16 -0.06
CA ILE A 261 4.46 14.82 0.00
C ILE A 261 3.97 14.06 1.23
N GLY A 262 3.68 12.78 1.06
CA GLY A 262 3.18 11.91 2.11
C GLY A 262 3.61 10.46 1.91
N ILE A 263 2.98 9.57 2.67
CA ILE A 263 3.17 8.13 2.62
C ILE A 263 1.81 7.44 2.74
N THR A 264 1.65 6.30 2.06
CA THR A 264 0.42 5.51 2.13
C THR A 264 0.64 4.30 3.03
N LEU A 265 -0.13 4.21 4.11
CA LEU A 265 -0.11 3.10 5.06
C LEU A 265 -1.35 2.22 4.86
N VAL A 266 -1.24 0.93 5.18
CA VAL A 266 -2.38 0.02 5.24
C VAL A 266 -2.63 -0.39 6.68
N SER A 267 -3.89 -0.55 7.03
CA SER A 267 -4.27 -1.19 8.28
C SER A 267 -5.60 -1.91 8.14
N ASN A 268 -5.66 -3.11 8.70
CA ASN A 268 -6.95 -3.66 9.12
C ASN A 268 -7.49 -2.83 10.29
N TRP A 269 -8.81 -2.74 10.41
CA TRP A 269 -9.40 -2.30 11.67
C TRP A 269 -9.43 -3.45 12.68
N MET A 270 -8.86 -3.24 13.86
CA MET A 270 -8.67 -4.27 14.87
C MET A 270 -9.81 -4.25 15.89
N ILE A 271 -10.69 -5.25 15.84
CA ILE A 271 -11.82 -5.39 16.77
C ILE A 271 -11.46 -6.42 17.85
N PRO A 272 -11.58 -6.11 19.15
CA PRO A 272 -11.40 -7.12 20.19
C PRO A 272 -12.34 -8.31 20.01
N TYR A 273 -11.84 -9.55 20.14
CA TYR A 273 -12.66 -10.75 20.01
C TYR A 273 -13.77 -10.77 21.08
N SER A 274 -13.43 -10.48 22.34
CA SER A 274 -14.37 -10.31 23.45
C SER A 274 -14.25 -8.95 24.14
N ASN A 275 -15.15 -8.68 25.09
CA ASN A 275 -15.08 -7.48 25.94
C ASN A 275 -13.99 -7.54 27.03
N SER A 276 -13.25 -8.65 27.12
CA SER A 276 -12.19 -8.83 28.11
C SER A 276 -11.07 -7.80 27.93
N LYS A 277 -10.41 -7.46 29.04
CA LYS A 277 -9.25 -6.54 29.01
C LYS A 277 -8.12 -7.10 28.14
N LYS A 278 -7.88 -8.41 28.19
CA LYS A 278 -6.84 -9.09 27.40
C LYS A 278 -7.05 -8.91 25.89
N ASP A 279 -8.27 -9.09 25.39
CA ASP A 279 -8.56 -8.94 23.95
C ASP A 279 -8.57 -7.46 23.51
N LYS A 280 -8.98 -6.54 24.39
CA LYS A 280 -8.85 -5.10 24.14
C LYS A 280 -7.38 -4.69 23.99
N ASP A 281 -6.53 -5.16 24.89
CA ASP A 281 -5.09 -4.90 24.82
C ASP A 281 -4.45 -5.60 23.62
N ALA A 282 -4.90 -6.80 23.25
CA ALA A 282 -4.47 -7.50 22.05
C ALA A 282 -4.85 -6.73 20.77
N ALA A 283 -6.07 -6.22 20.65
CA ALA A 283 -6.49 -5.40 19.52
C ALA A 283 -5.60 -4.15 19.37
N LYS A 284 -5.27 -3.49 20.49
CA LYS A 284 -4.32 -2.36 20.51
C LYS A 284 -2.92 -2.79 20.02
N ARG A 285 -2.37 -3.90 20.54
CA ARG A 285 -1.07 -4.41 20.10
C ARG A 285 -1.06 -4.76 18.61
N ALA A 286 -2.11 -5.42 18.10
CA ALA A 286 -2.23 -5.75 16.68
C ALA A 286 -2.23 -4.48 15.81
N LEU A 287 -2.94 -3.43 16.23
CA LEU A 287 -2.96 -2.14 15.54
C LEU A 287 -1.58 -1.45 15.60
N GLU A 288 -0.90 -1.50 16.75
CA GLU A 288 0.46 -0.95 16.90
C GLU A 288 1.47 -1.69 16.02
N PHE A 289 1.39 -3.02 15.89
CA PHE A 289 2.30 -3.80 15.04
C PHE A 289 2.05 -3.62 13.53
N MET A 290 0.84 -3.25 13.12
CA MET A 290 0.51 -3.04 11.70
C MET A 290 0.60 -1.56 11.31
N TYR A 291 -0.19 -0.71 11.96
CA TYR A 291 -0.30 0.72 11.66
C TYR A 291 0.72 1.55 12.45
N GLY A 292 0.77 1.34 13.78
CA GLY A 292 1.65 2.10 14.67
C GLY A 292 3.13 1.94 14.33
N TRP A 293 3.54 0.80 13.77
CA TRP A 293 4.91 0.51 13.38
C TRP A 293 5.50 1.55 12.43
N PHE A 294 4.67 2.16 11.58
CA PHE A 294 5.04 3.27 10.71
C PHE A 294 4.50 4.60 11.20
N MET A 295 3.26 4.66 11.70
CA MET A 295 2.62 5.92 12.10
C MET A 295 3.25 6.56 13.35
N ASP A 296 3.68 5.76 14.34
CA ASP A 296 4.31 6.31 15.56
C ASP A 296 5.69 6.93 15.26
N PRO A 297 6.60 6.30 14.48
CA PRO A 297 7.80 6.98 14.02
C PRO A 297 7.51 8.33 13.33
N LEU A 298 6.50 8.36 12.45
CA LEU A 298 6.11 9.57 11.71
C LEU A 298 5.55 10.69 12.59
N THR A 299 4.98 10.40 13.76
CA THR A 299 4.31 11.40 14.61
C THR A 299 4.99 11.66 15.96
N LYS A 300 5.82 10.72 16.41
CA LYS A 300 6.47 10.73 17.72
C LYS A 300 7.98 10.56 17.60
N GLY A 301 8.50 10.19 16.42
CA GLY A 301 9.91 9.94 16.19
C GLY A 301 10.43 8.63 16.79
N ASP A 302 9.56 7.73 17.23
CA ASP A 302 9.96 6.44 17.82
C ASP A 302 8.91 5.35 17.57
N TYR A 303 9.30 4.08 17.68
CA TYR A 303 8.41 2.94 17.52
C TYR A 303 7.44 2.78 18.72
N PRO A 304 6.28 2.12 18.53
CA PRO A 304 5.35 1.83 19.62
C PRO A 304 6.03 1.10 20.78
N LEU A 305 5.65 1.47 22.01
CA LEU A 305 6.23 0.86 23.22
C LEU A 305 6.04 -0.66 23.25
N SER A 306 4.88 -1.16 22.84
CA SER A 306 4.60 -2.60 22.77
C SER A 306 5.58 -3.35 21.87
N MET A 307 5.93 -2.77 20.72
CA MET A 307 6.92 -3.35 19.81
C MET A 307 8.31 -3.35 20.43
N LYS A 308 8.73 -2.24 21.03
CA LYS A 308 10.04 -2.15 21.71
C LYS A 308 10.17 -3.21 22.81
N THR A 309 9.11 -3.43 23.59
CA THR A 309 9.10 -4.44 24.67
C THR A 309 9.09 -5.87 24.13
N LEU A 310 8.23 -6.19 23.17
CA LEU A 310 8.01 -7.56 22.70
C LEU A 310 9.05 -8.04 21.69
N VAL A 311 9.52 -7.14 20.81
CA VAL A 311 10.50 -7.46 19.78
C VAL A 311 11.93 -7.38 20.33
N GLY A 312 12.17 -6.41 21.22
CA GLY A 312 13.47 -6.18 21.87
C GLY A 312 14.56 -5.83 20.86
N ASN A 313 15.74 -6.44 21.01
CA ASN A 313 16.94 -6.13 20.21
C ASN A 313 16.82 -6.47 18.71
N ARG A 314 15.75 -7.15 18.27
CA ARG A 314 15.49 -7.38 16.84
C ARG A 314 14.86 -6.16 16.15
N LEU A 315 14.27 -5.25 16.91
CA LEU A 315 13.78 -3.97 16.41
C LEU A 315 14.94 -2.97 16.42
N PRO A 316 15.36 -2.43 15.26
CA PRO A 316 16.38 -1.41 15.21
C PRO A 316 16.00 -0.20 16.08
N ARG A 317 17.01 0.44 16.68
CA ARG A 317 16.80 1.68 17.44
C ARG A 317 16.92 2.86 16.48
N LEU A 318 16.01 3.82 16.60
CA LEU A 318 16.13 5.10 15.91
C LEU A 318 17.11 5.98 16.67
N MET A 319 18.22 6.33 16.03
CA MET A 319 19.15 7.34 16.55
C MET A 319 18.47 8.71 16.59
N LYS A 320 19.00 9.65 17.38
CA LYS A 320 18.38 10.96 17.59
C LYS A 320 18.15 11.73 16.27
N GLU A 321 19.12 11.66 15.37
CA GLU A 321 19.09 12.29 14.06
C GLU A 321 18.05 11.64 13.15
N GLN A 322 17.97 10.32 13.15
CA GLN A 322 16.97 9.55 12.39
C GLN A 322 15.55 9.83 12.90
N SER A 323 15.36 9.80 14.23
CA SER A 323 14.12 10.14 14.91
C SER A 323 13.63 11.54 14.52
N LYS A 324 14.53 12.53 14.55
CA LYS A 324 14.23 13.91 14.15
C LYS A 324 13.87 14.01 12.66
N ALA A 325 14.57 13.29 11.79
CA ALA A 325 14.30 13.31 10.36
C ALA A 325 12.95 12.67 10.00
N ILE A 326 12.57 11.59 10.69
CA ILE A 326 11.30 10.88 10.44
C ILE A 326 10.10 11.59 11.07
N ASN A 327 10.25 12.19 12.27
CA ASN A 327 9.15 12.84 12.95
C ASN A 327 8.61 14.04 12.16
N GLY A 328 7.34 14.01 11.79
CA GLY A 328 6.68 15.05 11.00
C GLY A 328 7.06 15.04 9.51
N SER A 329 7.63 13.95 9.00
CA SER A 329 8.05 13.82 7.59
C SER A 329 6.91 13.58 6.60
N PHE A 330 5.73 14.17 6.80
CA PHE A 330 4.62 14.10 5.86
C PHE A 330 3.76 15.36 5.90
N ASP A 331 3.12 15.68 4.78
CA ASP A 331 2.11 16.74 4.65
C ASP A 331 0.69 16.14 4.62
N PHE A 332 0.58 14.87 4.24
CA PHE A 332 -0.65 14.07 4.28
C PHE A 332 -0.33 12.59 4.50
N ILE A 333 -1.35 11.82 4.91
CA ILE A 333 -1.28 10.35 5.03
C ILE A 333 -2.31 9.75 4.08
N GLY A 334 -1.86 8.83 3.23
CA GLY A 334 -2.75 7.91 2.54
C GLY A 334 -3.08 6.73 3.45
N LEU A 335 -4.34 6.31 3.48
CA LEU A 335 -4.77 5.13 4.21
C LEU A 335 -5.44 4.16 3.26
N ASN A 336 -4.79 3.04 2.98
CA ASN A 336 -5.39 1.90 2.30
C ASN A 336 -6.19 1.11 3.34
N TYR A 337 -7.50 1.04 3.14
CA TYR A 337 -8.42 0.33 4.02
C TYR A 337 -9.25 -0.65 3.20
N TYR A 338 -9.27 -1.91 3.65
CA TYR A 338 -10.01 -2.98 2.98
C TYR A 338 -10.98 -3.69 3.93
N THR A 339 -10.56 -3.95 5.18
CA THR A 339 -11.29 -4.89 6.06
C THR A 339 -10.98 -4.68 7.53
N ALA A 340 -11.79 -5.31 8.39
CA ALA A 340 -11.52 -5.47 9.81
C ALA A 340 -11.14 -6.92 10.18
N ARG A 341 -10.58 -7.13 11.38
CA ARG A 341 -10.28 -8.44 11.96
C ARG A 341 -10.67 -8.49 13.44
N TYR A 342 -11.18 -9.63 13.90
CA TYR A 342 -11.29 -9.90 15.33
C TYR A 342 -9.94 -10.34 15.88
N ILE A 343 -9.56 -9.81 17.04
CA ILE A 343 -8.26 -10.00 17.66
C ILE A 343 -8.42 -10.63 19.05
N GLN A 344 -7.81 -11.80 19.23
CA GLN A 344 -7.76 -12.51 20.49
C GLN A 344 -6.34 -12.45 21.08
N SER A 345 -6.23 -12.27 22.39
CA SER A 345 -4.93 -12.38 23.07
C SER A 345 -4.45 -13.83 23.08
N THR A 346 -3.15 -14.04 22.85
CA THR A 346 -2.50 -15.33 23.07
C THR A 346 -1.30 -15.16 23.99
N ASN A 347 -0.95 -16.21 24.73
CA ASN A 347 0.28 -16.29 25.53
C ASN A 347 1.38 -17.07 24.80
N TYR A 348 1.10 -17.56 23.60
CA TYR A 348 2.07 -18.31 22.81
C TYR A 348 3.21 -17.39 22.37
N SER A 349 4.38 -17.58 22.97
CA SER A 349 5.63 -16.94 22.58
C SER A 349 6.59 -18.04 22.15
N ASN A 350 6.95 -18.06 20.86
CA ASN A 350 7.97 -19.00 20.38
C ASN A 350 9.35 -18.34 20.47
N SER A 351 10.12 -18.72 21.49
CA SER A 351 11.46 -18.19 21.73
C SER A 351 12.51 -18.73 20.76
N VAL A 352 12.23 -19.86 20.09
CA VAL A 352 13.13 -20.54 19.15
C VAL A 352 12.86 -20.05 17.72
N ASN A 353 11.62 -20.24 17.24
CA ASN A 353 11.16 -19.85 15.91
C ASN A 353 10.51 -18.48 15.95
N LYS A 354 11.33 -17.44 16.17
CA LYS A 354 10.86 -16.05 16.23
C LYS A 354 10.37 -15.57 14.86
N SER A 355 9.23 -14.90 14.83
CA SER A 355 8.67 -14.30 13.63
C SER A 355 7.86 -13.05 13.97
N TYR A 356 7.90 -12.06 13.07
CA TYR A 356 6.99 -10.90 13.12
C TYR A 356 5.52 -11.34 13.36
N SER A 357 5.09 -12.41 12.69
CA SER A 357 3.69 -12.90 12.75
C SER A 357 3.22 -13.32 14.15
N THR A 358 4.14 -13.60 15.08
CA THR A 358 3.82 -14.02 16.46
C THR A 358 4.18 -12.97 17.51
N ASP A 359 4.97 -11.95 17.15
CA ASP A 359 5.55 -11.01 18.11
C ASP A 359 4.51 -10.11 18.79
N SER A 360 3.35 -9.88 18.18
CA SER A 360 2.25 -9.11 18.77
C SER A 360 1.53 -9.85 19.90
N LEU A 361 1.75 -11.17 20.05
CA LEU A 361 1.02 -12.05 20.96
C LEU A 361 -0.50 -11.95 20.75
N THR A 362 -0.91 -12.03 19.48
CA THR A 362 -2.31 -11.97 19.06
C THR A 362 -2.64 -13.02 18.02
N ASN A 363 -3.86 -13.54 18.06
CA ASN A 363 -4.47 -14.30 16.98
C ASN A 363 -5.50 -13.42 16.26
N GLN A 364 -5.53 -13.48 14.93
CA GLN A 364 -6.49 -12.74 14.11
C GLN A 364 -7.45 -13.71 13.42
N THR A 365 -8.73 -13.35 13.35
CA THR A 365 -9.75 -14.12 12.65
C THR A 365 -10.78 -13.20 11.99
N VAL A 366 -11.43 -13.71 10.95
CA VAL A 366 -12.56 -13.05 10.29
C VAL A 366 -13.91 -13.49 10.89
N GLU A 367 -13.92 -14.47 11.79
CA GLU A 367 -15.14 -14.98 12.41
C GLU A 367 -15.08 -15.00 13.93
N ARG A 368 -16.21 -14.70 14.56
CA ARG A 368 -16.45 -14.84 16.01
C ARG A 368 -17.69 -15.69 16.23
N HIS A 369 -17.53 -16.84 16.88
CA HIS A 369 -18.61 -17.80 17.13
C HIS A 369 -19.40 -18.18 15.85
N GLY A 370 -18.70 -18.42 14.74
CA GLY A 370 -19.30 -18.74 13.44
C GLY A 370 -19.96 -17.56 12.71
N THR A 371 -19.85 -16.35 13.26
CA THR A 371 -20.33 -15.12 12.62
C THR A 371 -19.15 -14.34 12.01
N ALA A 372 -19.18 -14.16 10.70
CA ALA A 372 -18.19 -13.36 9.98
C ALA A 372 -18.23 -11.88 10.40
N ILE A 373 -17.10 -11.19 10.24
CA ILE A 373 -16.97 -9.77 10.47
C ILE A 373 -17.63 -8.99 9.32
N GLY A 374 -18.62 -8.16 9.66
CA GLY A 374 -19.41 -7.43 8.66
C GLY A 374 -20.56 -8.27 8.06
N PRO A 375 -21.40 -7.67 7.21
CA PRO A 375 -22.48 -8.38 6.54
C PRO A 375 -21.94 -9.43 5.56
N LYS A 376 -22.65 -10.56 5.42
CA LYS A 376 -22.39 -11.51 4.32
C LYS A 376 -22.92 -10.86 3.04
N VAL A 377 -22.01 -10.63 2.09
CA VAL A 377 -22.34 -10.10 0.76
C VAL A 377 -22.67 -11.24 -0.18
#